data_AF-Q2LVY5-F1
#
_entry.id   AF-Q2LVY5-F1
#
_cell.length_a   1.000
_cell.length_b   1.000
_cell.length_c   1.000
_cell.angle_alpha   90.00
_cell.angle_beta   90.00
_cell.angle_gamma   90.00
#
_symmetry.space_group_name_H-M   'P 1'
#
loop_
_entity.id
_entity.type
_entity.pdbx_description
1 polymer ?
#
loop_
_entity_poly.entity_id
_entity_poly.type
_entity_poly.pdbx_seq_one_letter_code
_entity_poly.pdbx_strand_id
1 'polypeptide(L)'
;MRKGLIQATDSFERIVHWCLAISCLILCITGLGMMFHSLNFIGTPFGGLKSLKYLHNFTALFFILSLYFTIRMWWKEAGIFVFPEDLDWIKSAGGYLWHVDKVPEVGKYNPGQKMFFLVVAGGGAAMVLSGLIMLFPLNIPAALVRLMYLIHAAGFVAIFAFFFIHLYLGTIGSPGSLPAMLNGWVTRAWLKKQHPKWLKEMEEEGKLVVFGEEKTNAGHGH
;
A
#
# COMPACT_ATOMS: atom_id res chain seq x y z
N MET A 1 -5.73 -25.81 0.53
CA MET A 1 -4.45 -25.15 0.18
C MET A 1 -3.41 -26.23 -0.08
N ARG A 2 -2.43 -25.99 -0.97
CA ARG A 2 -1.35 -26.96 -1.28
C ARG A 2 -0.30 -26.92 -0.16
N LYS A 3 0.29 -28.08 0.19
CA LYS A 3 1.43 -28.15 1.14
C LYS A 3 2.62 -27.36 0.60
N GLY A 4 3.42 -26.76 1.48
CA GLY A 4 4.66 -26.05 1.11
C GLY A 4 4.48 -24.59 0.68
N LEU A 5 3.30 -23.99 0.90
CA LEU A 5 3.11 -22.55 0.75
C LEU A 5 3.71 -21.81 1.96
N ILE A 6 4.28 -20.64 1.73
CA ILE A 6 4.87 -19.80 2.77
C ILE A 6 3.92 -18.64 3.07
N GLN A 7 3.73 -18.33 4.35
CA GLN A 7 2.96 -17.16 4.75
C GLN A 7 3.77 -15.90 4.47
N ALA A 8 3.30 -15.07 3.54
CA ALA A 8 3.90 -13.78 3.21
C ALA A 8 3.25 -12.63 3.97
N THR A 9 1.95 -12.74 4.27
CA THR A 9 1.22 -11.75 5.07
C THR A 9 0.33 -12.41 6.11
N ASP A 10 0.21 -11.77 7.26
CA ASP A 10 -0.70 -12.19 8.31
C ASP A 10 -2.13 -11.66 8.11
N SER A 11 -3.08 -12.18 8.89
CA SER A 11 -4.49 -11.81 8.75
C SER A 11 -4.76 -10.35 9.13
N PHE A 12 -4.05 -9.80 10.09
CA PHE A 12 -4.18 -8.40 10.49
C PHE A 12 -3.67 -7.47 9.39
N GLU A 13 -2.50 -7.77 8.82
CA GLU A 13 -1.94 -7.06 7.66
C GLU A 13 -2.94 -6.98 6.50
N ARG A 14 -3.57 -8.13 6.16
CA ARG A 14 -4.57 -8.17 5.08
C ARG A 14 -5.82 -7.37 5.39
N ILE A 15 -6.35 -7.45 6.61
CA ILE A 15 -7.54 -6.69 7.01
C ILE A 15 -7.26 -5.19 6.92
N VAL A 16 -6.15 -4.73 7.50
CA VAL A 16 -5.75 -3.32 7.47
C VAL A 16 -5.55 -2.84 6.03
N HIS A 17 -4.89 -3.64 5.18
CA HIS A 17 -4.73 -3.34 3.77
C HIS A 17 -6.06 -3.15 3.04
N TRP A 18 -7.00 -4.09 3.18
CA TRP A 18 -8.27 -4.02 2.46
C TRP A 18 -9.15 -2.88 2.99
N CYS A 19 -9.12 -2.59 4.29
CA CYS A 19 -9.74 -1.40 4.85
C CYS A 19 -9.16 -0.11 4.25
N LEU A 20 -7.82 -0.02 4.13
CA LEU A 20 -7.15 1.11 3.50
C LEU A 20 -7.50 1.22 2.01
N ALA A 21 -7.41 0.12 1.26
CA ALA A 21 -7.62 0.11 -0.18
C ALA A 21 -9.06 0.49 -0.56
N ILE A 22 -10.06 -0.10 0.11
CA ILE A 22 -11.47 0.18 -0.17
C ILE A 22 -11.82 1.62 0.21
N SER A 23 -11.40 2.09 1.38
CA SER A 23 -11.65 3.48 1.79
C SER A 23 -10.94 4.48 0.87
N CYS A 24 -9.70 4.20 0.46
CA CYS A 24 -8.95 5.01 -0.50
C CYS A 24 -9.68 5.12 -1.84
N LEU A 25 -10.21 3.99 -2.36
CA LEU A 25 -10.93 3.99 -3.64
C LEU A 25 -12.22 4.80 -3.58
N ILE A 26 -13.01 4.65 -2.52
CA ILE A 26 -14.23 5.43 -2.31
C ILE A 26 -13.88 6.93 -2.20
N LEU A 27 -12.81 7.29 -1.48
CA LEU A 27 -12.34 8.68 -1.38
C LEU A 27 -11.87 9.24 -2.72
N CYS A 28 -11.15 8.45 -3.52
CA CYS A 28 -10.71 8.86 -4.85
C CYS A 28 -11.91 9.12 -5.76
N ILE A 29 -12.90 8.22 -5.79
CA ILE A 29 -14.10 8.36 -6.64
C ILE A 29 -14.95 9.55 -6.19
N THR A 30 -15.22 9.68 -4.91
CA THR A 30 -16.01 10.79 -4.36
C THR A 30 -15.30 12.13 -4.51
N GLY A 31 -13.98 12.18 -4.27
CA GLY A 31 -13.16 13.38 -4.48
C GLY A 31 -13.13 13.81 -5.94
N LEU A 32 -12.95 12.86 -6.87
CA LEU A 32 -12.98 13.11 -8.30
C LEU A 32 -14.36 13.66 -8.75
N GLY A 33 -15.45 13.09 -8.22
CA GLY A 33 -16.81 13.55 -8.48
C GLY A 33 -17.15 14.93 -7.90
N MET A 34 -16.41 15.40 -6.90
CA MET A 34 -16.54 16.77 -6.37
C MET A 34 -15.58 17.77 -7.02
N MET A 35 -14.46 17.30 -7.57
CA MET A 35 -13.39 18.13 -8.12
C MET A 35 -13.70 18.64 -9.53
N PHE A 36 -14.33 17.82 -10.37
CA PHE A 36 -14.62 18.18 -11.77
C PHE A 36 -16.11 18.25 -12.02
N HIS A 37 -16.58 19.39 -12.57
CA HIS A 37 -17.99 19.58 -12.88
C HIS A 37 -18.57 18.49 -13.80
N SER A 38 -17.79 18.03 -14.79
CA SER A 38 -18.16 16.95 -15.70
C SER A 38 -18.38 15.60 -15.02
N LEU A 39 -17.86 15.43 -13.80
CA LEU A 39 -17.96 14.19 -13.01
C LEU A 39 -18.93 14.31 -11.83
N ASN A 40 -19.65 15.43 -11.70
CA ASN A 40 -20.66 15.63 -10.66
C ASN A 40 -21.78 14.57 -10.69
N PHE A 41 -21.99 13.92 -11.84
CA PHE A 41 -22.96 12.82 -11.98
C PHE A 41 -22.65 11.63 -11.05
N ILE A 42 -21.39 11.47 -10.60
CA ILE A 42 -21.00 10.48 -9.58
C ILE A 42 -21.80 10.71 -8.29
N GLY A 43 -22.20 11.94 -8.00
CA GLY A 43 -23.04 12.28 -6.85
C GLY A 43 -24.52 11.90 -7.01
N THR A 44 -25.03 11.74 -8.24
CA THR A 44 -26.46 11.50 -8.50
C THR A 44 -27.01 10.27 -7.76
N PRO A 45 -26.35 9.09 -7.78
CA PRO A 45 -26.82 7.91 -7.04
C PRO A 45 -26.87 8.10 -5.51
N PHE A 46 -26.13 9.08 -4.98
CA PHE A 46 -26.05 9.35 -3.55
C PHE A 46 -26.98 10.50 -3.11
N GLY A 47 -27.75 11.10 -4.02
CA GLY A 47 -28.60 12.25 -3.71
C GLY A 47 -27.93 13.62 -3.94
N GLY A 48 -26.88 13.67 -4.76
CA GLY A 48 -26.19 14.88 -5.19
C GLY A 48 -24.88 15.16 -4.45
N LEU A 49 -24.23 16.27 -4.80
CA LEU A 49 -22.90 16.62 -4.29
C LEU A 49 -22.84 16.79 -2.77
N LYS A 50 -23.93 17.26 -2.14
CA LYS A 50 -24.00 17.40 -0.68
C LYS A 50 -23.86 16.04 0.01
N SER A 51 -24.58 15.04 -0.47
CA SER A 51 -24.49 13.67 0.05
C SER A 51 -23.16 13.01 -0.29
N LEU A 52 -22.64 13.25 -1.49
CA LEU A 52 -21.31 12.76 -1.90
C LEU A 52 -20.21 13.30 -0.97
N LYS A 53 -20.31 14.56 -0.54
CA LYS A 53 -19.42 15.16 0.45
C LYS A 53 -19.53 14.47 1.81
N TYR A 54 -20.74 14.15 2.28
CA TYR A 54 -20.90 13.41 3.54
C TYR A 54 -20.30 12.01 3.47
N LEU A 55 -20.50 11.31 2.34
CA LEU A 55 -19.87 10.01 2.10
C LEU A 55 -18.34 10.13 2.14
N HIS A 56 -17.76 11.11 1.42
CA HIS A 56 -16.32 11.36 1.43
C HIS A 56 -15.79 11.60 2.85
N ASN A 57 -16.42 12.51 3.59
CA ASN A 57 -15.99 12.86 4.95
C ASN A 57 -16.12 11.68 5.94
N PHE A 58 -17.17 10.88 5.82
CA PHE A 58 -17.37 9.71 6.68
C PHE A 58 -16.37 8.59 6.34
N THR A 59 -16.16 8.30 5.05
CA THR A 59 -15.15 7.33 4.61
C THR A 59 -13.73 7.73 5.04
N ALA A 60 -13.44 9.04 5.12
CA ALA A 60 -12.15 9.53 5.58
C ALA A 60 -11.80 9.04 7.00
N LEU A 61 -12.78 8.80 7.88
CA LEU A 61 -12.52 8.25 9.21
C LEU A 61 -11.90 6.85 9.17
N PHE A 62 -12.41 6.00 8.27
CA PHE A 62 -11.88 4.65 8.05
C PHE A 62 -10.49 4.70 7.42
N PHE A 63 -10.29 5.63 6.48
CA PHE A 63 -8.99 5.83 5.85
C PHE A 63 -7.95 6.29 6.87
N ILE A 64 -8.27 7.28 7.72
CA ILE A 64 -7.37 7.78 8.77
C ILE A 64 -6.94 6.63 9.71
N LEU A 65 -7.90 5.85 10.18
CA LEU A 65 -7.61 4.73 11.08
C LEU A 65 -6.77 3.65 10.40
N SER A 66 -7.11 3.28 9.16
CA SER A 66 -6.38 2.27 8.40
C SER A 66 -4.97 2.74 8.04
N LEU A 67 -4.81 4.01 7.68
CA LEU A 67 -3.52 4.63 7.38
C LEU A 67 -2.61 4.63 8.59
N TYR A 68 -3.15 4.95 9.77
CA TYR A 68 -2.41 4.90 11.03
C TYR A 68 -1.82 3.51 11.29
N PHE A 69 -2.64 2.46 11.20
CA PHE A 69 -2.17 1.09 11.40
C PHE A 69 -1.20 0.66 10.30
N THR A 70 -1.48 1.02 9.05
CA THR A 70 -0.60 0.72 7.90
C THR A 70 0.81 1.29 8.11
N ILE A 71 0.91 2.55 8.51
CA ILE A 71 2.19 3.21 8.81
C ILE A 71 2.89 2.46 9.94
N ARG A 72 2.22 2.26 11.09
CA ARG A 72 2.81 1.57 12.26
C ARG A 72 3.33 0.17 11.94
N MET A 73 2.58 -0.57 11.13
CA MET A 73 2.83 -1.96 10.80
C MET A 73 3.98 -2.12 9.81
N TRP A 74 3.97 -1.35 8.71
CA TRP A 74 4.94 -1.53 7.62
C TRP A 74 6.12 -0.56 7.62
N TRP A 75 6.18 0.43 8.53
CA TRP A 75 7.28 1.42 8.51
C TRP A 75 8.67 0.80 8.54
N LYS A 76 8.87 -0.24 9.37
CA LYS A 76 10.19 -0.87 9.54
C LYS A 76 10.68 -1.56 8.26
N GLU A 77 9.76 -2.11 7.47
CA GLU A 77 10.09 -2.94 6.30
C GLU A 77 9.98 -2.16 4.99
N ALA A 78 9.01 -1.25 4.89
CA ALA A 78 8.66 -0.51 3.68
C ALA A 78 9.02 0.99 3.73
N GLY A 79 9.18 1.56 4.94
CA GLY A 79 9.45 3.00 5.13
C GLY A 79 10.93 3.39 5.03
N ILE A 80 11.84 2.42 4.95
CA ILE A 80 13.29 2.66 5.00
C ILE A 80 13.95 1.98 3.79
N PHE A 81 14.73 2.76 3.05
CA PHE A 81 15.60 2.23 2.00
C PHE A 81 16.88 1.65 2.62
N VAL A 82 17.29 0.48 2.13
CA VAL A 82 18.48 -0.26 2.56
C VAL A 82 19.48 -0.22 1.40
N PHE A 83 20.60 0.45 1.62
CA PHE A 83 21.65 0.64 0.63
C PHE A 83 22.87 -0.24 0.95
N PRO A 84 23.56 -0.80 -0.06
CA PRO A 84 23.45 -0.50 -1.50
C PRO A 84 22.37 -1.30 -2.26
N GLU A 85 21.72 -2.29 -1.66
CA GLU A 85 20.86 -3.25 -2.38
C GLU A 85 19.66 -2.60 -3.08
N ASP A 86 19.02 -1.63 -2.44
CA ASP A 86 17.91 -0.90 -3.05
C ASP A 86 18.37 -0.07 -4.25
N LEU A 87 19.61 0.43 -4.28
CA LEU A 87 20.16 1.13 -5.45
C LEU A 87 20.35 0.18 -6.63
N ASP A 88 20.81 -1.04 -6.39
CA ASP A 88 21.01 -2.02 -7.45
C ASP A 88 19.68 -2.44 -8.08
N TRP A 89 18.62 -2.56 -7.28
CA TRP A 89 17.27 -2.78 -7.78
C TRP A 89 16.74 -1.56 -8.54
N ILE A 90 16.96 -0.34 -8.06
CA ILE A 90 16.52 0.90 -8.75
C ILE A 90 17.21 1.01 -10.12
N LYS A 91 18.53 0.80 -10.18
CA LYS A 91 19.31 0.84 -11.43
C LYS A 91 18.86 -0.19 -12.45
N SER A 92 18.25 -1.28 -12.00
CA SER A 92 17.73 -2.36 -12.86
C SER A 92 16.20 -2.32 -13.03
N ALA A 93 15.52 -1.35 -12.41
CA ALA A 93 14.06 -1.26 -12.33
C ALA A 93 13.38 -2.59 -11.95
N GLY A 94 14.05 -3.39 -11.12
CA GLY A 94 13.60 -4.73 -10.72
C GLY A 94 13.45 -5.73 -11.88
N GLY A 95 13.99 -5.44 -13.06
CA GLY A 95 13.78 -6.23 -14.27
C GLY A 95 12.36 -6.15 -14.83
N TYR A 96 11.54 -5.18 -14.40
CA TYR A 96 10.19 -5.00 -14.91
C TYR A 96 10.15 -4.29 -16.27
N LEU A 97 11.13 -3.42 -16.53
CA LEU A 97 11.19 -2.60 -17.74
C LEU A 97 12.12 -3.17 -18.81
N TRP A 98 13.14 -3.93 -18.42
CA TRP A 98 14.09 -4.60 -19.31
C TRP A 98 14.60 -5.89 -18.68
N HIS A 99 15.21 -6.75 -19.50
CA HIS A 99 15.82 -8.00 -19.02
C HIS A 99 17.07 -7.70 -18.18
N VAL A 100 17.22 -8.42 -17.06
CA VAL A 100 18.35 -8.29 -16.16
C VAL A 100 18.88 -9.69 -15.84
N ASP A 101 20.16 -9.93 -16.11
CA ASP A 101 20.78 -11.25 -15.93
C ASP A 101 20.92 -11.64 -14.45
N LYS A 102 21.13 -10.65 -13.58
CA LYS A 102 21.25 -10.83 -12.13
C LYS A 102 20.01 -10.30 -11.41
N VAL A 103 19.25 -11.19 -10.80
CA VAL A 103 18.13 -10.80 -9.92
C VAL A 103 18.71 -10.02 -8.71
N PRO A 104 18.23 -8.80 -8.43
CA PRO A 104 18.68 -8.04 -7.26
C PRO A 104 18.32 -8.75 -5.93
N GLU A 105 19.14 -8.55 -4.91
CA GLU A 105 18.89 -9.08 -3.56
C GLU A 105 17.80 -8.25 -2.85
N VAL A 106 16.54 -8.61 -3.05
CA VAL A 106 15.38 -7.87 -2.52
C VAL A 106 14.93 -8.43 -1.17
N GLY A 107 14.77 -7.53 -0.18
CA GLY A 107 14.13 -7.82 1.10
C GLY A 107 12.61 -8.03 0.99
N LYS A 108 11.87 -7.89 2.10
CA LYS A 108 10.42 -8.19 2.12
C LYS A 108 9.63 -7.30 1.16
N TYR A 109 10.09 -6.06 0.97
CA TYR A 109 9.54 -5.14 -0.02
C TYR A 109 10.65 -4.60 -0.92
N ASN A 110 10.39 -4.56 -2.22
CA ASN A 110 11.30 -3.94 -3.19
C ASN A 110 11.21 -2.41 -3.18
N PRO A 111 12.22 -1.69 -3.69
CA PRO A 111 12.20 -0.23 -3.74
C PRO A 111 10.95 0.39 -4.39
N GLY A 112 10.38 -0.24 -5.41
CA GLY A 112 9.11 0.21 -6.00
C GLY A 112 7.94 0.14 -5.00
N GLN A 113 7.84 -0.95 -4.26
CA GLN A 113 6.87 -1.11 -3.17
C GLN A 113 7.13 -0.14 -2.01
N LYS A 114 8.41 0.09 -1.66
CA LYS A 114 8.81 1.10 -0.65
C LYS A 114 8.40 2.50 -1.06
N MET A 115 8.69 2.90 -2.30
CA MET A 115 8.26 4.17 -2.87
C MET A 115 6.73 4.31 -2.83
N PHE A 116 6.01 3.27 -3.24
CA PHE A 116 4.55 3.28 -3.17
C PHE A 116 4.03 3.46 -1.74
N PHE A 117 4.57 2.71 -0.78
CA PHE A 117 4.24 2.85 0.63
C PHE A 117 4.48 4.27 1.13
N LEU A 118 5.62 4.88 0.80
CA LEU A 118 5.95 6.24 1.22
C LEU A 118 5.03 7.29 0.58
N VAL A 119 4.64 7.12 -0.69
CA VAL A 119 3.65 7.99 -1.34
C VAL A 119 2.29 7.89 -0.66
N VAL A 120 1.82 6.69 -0.33
CA VAL A 120 0.54 6.49 0.38
C VAL A 120 0.62 7.00 1.82
N ALA A 121 1.72 6.73 2.54
CA ALA A 121 1.92 7.16 3.91
C ALA A 121 2.02 8.69 4.02
N GLY A 122 2.92 9.31 3.26
CA GLY A 122 3.15 10.74 3.27
C GLY A 122 2.03 11.52 2.59
N GLY A 123 1.63 11.10 1.39
CA GLY A 123 0.52 11.71 0.66
C GLY A 123 -0.80 11.55 1.41
N GLY A 124 -1.06 10.38 1.99
CA GLY A 124 -2.25 10.12 2.80
C GLY A 124 -2.28 11.00 4.05
N ALA A 125 -1.16 11.13 4.76
CA ALA A 125 -1.05 12.03 5.91
C ALA A 125 -1.29 13.50 5.51
N ALA A 126 -0.71 13.95 4.40
CA ALA A 126 -0.92 15.30 3.88
C ALA A 126 -2.39 15.53 3.48
N MET A 127 -3.05 14.55 2.87
CA MET A 127 -4.48 14.61 2.53
C MET A 127 -5.36 14.65 3.78
N VAL A 128 -5.04 13.88 4.82
CA VAL A 128 -5.76 13.92 6.10
C VAL A 128 -5.64 15.30 6.75
N LEU A 129 -4.43 15.85 6.87
CA LEU A 129 -4.20 17.16 7.48
C LEU A 129 -4.91 18.28 6.70
N SER A 130 -4.75 18.29 5.38
CA SER A 130 -5.42 19.27 4.51
C SER A 130 -6.95 19.13 4.54
N GLY A 131 -7.47 17.90 4.53
CA GLY A 131 -8.90 17.62 4.59
C GLY A 131 -9.55 18.07 5.90
N LEU A 132 -8.85 17.91 7.03
CA LEU A 132 -9.32 18.40 8.33
C LEU A 132 -9.40 19.93 8.36
N ILE A 133 -8.42 20.63 7.79
CA ILE A 133 -8.45 22.10 7.67
C ILE A 133 -9.59 22.56 6.75
N MET A 134 -9.79 21.86 5.62
CA MET A 134 -10.90 22.14 4.69
C MET A 134 -12.28 21.90 5.32
N LEU A 135 -12.39 20.98 6.27
CA LEU A 135 -13.64 20.70 6.98
C LEU A 135 -14.04 21.83 7.94
N PHE A 136 -13.06 22.51 8.55
CA PHE A 136 -13.27 23.57 9.54
C PHE A 136 -12.57 24.90 9.15
N PRO A 137 -12.97 25.55 8.05
CA PRO A 137 -12.22 26.68 7.50
C PRO A 137 -12.45 28.03 8.22
N LEU A 138 -13.49 28.16 9.04
CA LEU A 138 -14.03 29.46 9.48
C LEU A 138 -13.06 30.34 10.29
N ASN A 139 -12.07 29.75 10.95
CA ASN A 139 -11.08 30.46 11.77
C ASN A 139 -9.65 30.37 11.20
N ILE A 140 -9.52 29.96 9.94
CA ILE A 140 -8.23 29.73 9.29
C ILE A 140 -8.01 30.79 8.20
N PRO A 141 -6.80 31.40 8.09
CA PRO A 141 -6.52 32.36 7.04
C PRO A 141 -6.86 31.81 5.64
N ALA A 142 -7.57 32.59 4.83
CA ALA A 142 -8.05 32.14 3.52
C ALA A 142 -6.91 31.64 2.61
N ALA A 143 -5.73 32.25 2.69
CA ALA A 143 -4.54 31.81 1.96
C ALA A 143 -4.12 30.38 2.34
N LEU A 144 -4.17 30.05 3.63
CA LEU A 144 -3.84 28.72 4.13
C LEU A 144 -4.88 27.68 3.70
N VAL A 145 -6.17 28.02 3.77
CA VAL A 145 -7.25 27.13 3.28
C VAL A 145 -7.08 26.83 1.80
N ARG A 146 -6.77 27.83 0.96
CA ARG A 146 -6.50 27.63 -0.48
C ARG A 146 -5.29 26.72 -0.72
N LEU A 147 -4.22 26.89 0.07
CA LEU A 147 -3.07 25.99 0.02
C LEU A 147 -3.45 24.54 0.38
N MET A 148 -4.36 24.34 1.34
CA MET A 148 -4.82 22.99 1.69
C MET A 148 -5.58 22.32 0.53
N TYR A 149 -6.39 23.04 -0.23
CA TYR A 149 -7.00 22.48 -1.45
C TYR A 149 -5.94 22.02 -2.46
N LEU A 150 -4.87 22.79 -2.65
CA LEU A 150 -3.76 22.42 -3.54
C LEU A 150 -3.04 21.17 -3.04
N ILE A 151 -2.69 21.12 -1.75
CA ILE A 151 -2.02 19.97 -1.13
C ILE A 151 -2.90 18.71 -1.23
N HIS A 152 -4.19 18.86 -0.96
CA HIS A 152 -5.14 17.75 -1.02
C HIS A 152 -5.27 17.20 -2.45
N ALA A 153 -5.40 18.09 -3.45
CA ALA A 153 -5.47 17.71 -4.85
C ALA A 153 -4.15 17.07 -5.35
N ALA A 154 -3.00 17.61 -4.94
CA ALA A 154 -1.69 17.04 -5.27
C ALA A 154 -1.51 15.64 -4.67
N GLY A 155 -1.93 15.44 -3.41
CA GLY A 155 -1.95 14.13 -2.76
C GLY A 155 -2.84 13.13 -3.50
N PHE A 156 -4.04 13.57 -3.93
CA PHE A 156 -4.92 12.76 -4.75
C PHE A 156 -4.23 12.34 -6.06
N VAL A 157 -3.67 13.27 -6.82
CA VAL A 157 -3.01 12.96 -8.10
C VAL A 157 -1.87 11.97 -7.91
N ALA A 158 -1.03 12.17 -6.89
CA ALA A 158 0.09 11.27 -6.59
C ALA A 158 -0.40 9.86 -6.24
N ILE A 159 -1.29 9.73 -5.25
CA ILE A 159 -1.80 8.42 -4.81
C ILE A 159 -2.58 7.72 -5.92
N PHE A 160 -3.42 8.46 -6.64
CA PHE A 160 -4.27 7.90 -7.69
C PHE A 160 -3.45 7.41 -8.89
N ALA A 161 -2.41 8.13 -9.30
CA ALA A 161 -1.50 7.66 -10.35
C ALA A 161 -0.78 6.36 -9.94
N PHE A 162 -0.23 6.34 -8.73
CA PHE A 162 0.47 5.18 -8.20
C PHE A 162 -0.44 3.98 -7.92
N PHE A 163 -1.73 4.21 -7.63
CA PHE A 163 -2.72 3.15 -7.45
C PHE A 163 -2.80 2.24 -8.69
N PHE A 164 -2.79 2.80 -9.91
CA PHE A 164 -2.82 1.99 -11.12
C PHE A 164 -1.57 1.13 -11.29
N ILE A 165 -0.39 1.67 -10.94
CA ILE A 165 0.87 0.92 -10.94
C ILE A 165 0.80 -0.23 -9.94
N HIS A 166 0.33 0.05 -8.72
CA HIS A 166 0.15 -0.95 -7.68
C HIS A 166 -0.84 -2.04 -8.08
N LEU A 167 -1.99 -1.65 -8.65
CA LEU A 167 -3.00 -2.59 -9.13
C LEU A 167 -2.45 -3.50 -10.23
N TYR A 168 -1.75 -2.91 -11.21
CA TYR A 168 -1.10 -3.66 -12.28
C TYR A 168 -0.09 -4.66 -11.74
N LEU A 169 0.88 -4.23 -10.93
CA LEU A 169 1.92 -5.10 -10.39
C LEU A 169 1.36 -6.16 -9.44
N GLY A 170 0.36 -5.82 -8.63
CA GLY A 170 -0.27 -6.74 -7.68
C GLY A 170 -1.11 -7.84 -8.34
N THR A 171 -1.60 -7.62 -9.55
CA THR A 171 -2.50 -8.56 -10.25
C THR A 171 -1.86 -9.26 -11.43
N ILE A 172 -1.29 -8.50 -12.36
CA ILE A 172 -0.84 -9.00 -13.68
C ILE A 172 0.68 -8.90 -13.81
N GLY A 173 1.28 -7.78 -13.43
CA GLY A 173 2.69 -7.47 -13.64
C GLY A 173 3.65 -8.33 -12.79
N SER A 174 3.19 -8.88 -11.66
CA SER A 174 3.93 -9.87 -10.87
C SER A 174 3.02 -11.08 -10.56
N PRO A 175 2.97 -12.06 -11.47
CA PRO A 175 2.15 -13.26 -11.28
C PRO A 175 2.50 -13.97 -9.98
N GLY A 176 1.49 -14.26 -9.16
CA GLY A 176 1.65 -14.89 -7.83
C GLY A 176 1.65 -13.91 -6.65
N SER A 177 1.61 -12.61 -6.89
CA SER A 177 1.49 -11.59 -5.83
C SER A 177 0.06 -11.50 -5.25
N LEU A 178 -0.99 -11.65 -6.07
CA LEU A 178 -2.37 -11.52 -5.62
C LEU A 178 -2.76 -12.46 -4.46
N PRO A 179 -2.39 -13.76 -4.45
CA PRO A 179 -2.62 -14.65 -3.30
C PRO A 179 -2.07 -14.13 -1.97
N ALA A 180 -0.95 -13.38 -1.99
CA ALA A 180 -0.37 -12.79 -0.79
C ALA A 180 -1.36 -11.85 -0.07
N MET A 181 -2.21 -11.12 -0.81
CA MET A 181 -3.19 -10.21 -0.21
C MET A 181 -4.59 -10.81 -0.05
N LEU A 182 -4.91 -11.87 -0.78
CA LEU A 182 -6.21 -12.53 -0.64
C LEU A 182 -6.24 -13.51 0.53
N ASN A 183 -5.25 -14.40 0.61
CA ASN A 183 -5.22 -15.47 1.60
C ASN A 183 -3.95 -15.50 2.46
N GLY A 184 -2.90 -14.75 2.08
CA GLY A 184 -1.66 -14.63 2.85
C GLY A 184 -0.55 -15.59 2.44
N TRP A 185 -0.81 -16.50 1.50
CA TRP A 185 0.09 -17.60 1.19
C TRP A 185 0.65 -17.49 -0.23
N VAL A 186 1.96 -17.71 -0.37
CA VAL A 186 2.69 -17.65 -1.64
C VAL A 186 3.55 -18.88 -1.84
N THR A 187 3.98 -19.12 -3.08
CA THR A 187 4.90 -20.22 -3.38
C THR A 187 6.34 -19.83 -3.05
N ARG A 188 7.16 -20.81 -2.62
CA ARG A 188 8.60 -20.58 -2.42
C ARG A 188 9.31 -20.12 -3.69
N ALA A 189 8.87 -20.59 -4.86
CA ALA A 189 9.40 -20.16 -6.16
C ALA A 189 9.15 -18.66 -6.42
N TRP A 190 7.97 -18.15 -6.04
CA TRP A 190 7.67 -16.72 -6.13
C TRP A 190 8.58 -15.90 -5.21
N LEU A 191 8.78 -16.36 -3.96
CA LEU A 191 9.69 -15.69 -3.02
C LEU A 191 11.14 -15.67 -3.49
N LYS A 192 11.65 -16.78 -4.02
CA LYS A 192 13.00 -16.83 -4.61
C LYS A 192 13.19 -15.81 -5.75
N LYS A 193 12.13 -15.51 -6.50
CA LYS A 193 12.18 -14.57 -7.62
C LYS A 193 12.01 -13.11 -7.17
N GLN A 194 11.02 -12.84 -6.32
CA GLN A 194 10.62 -11.47 -5.98
C GLN A 194 11.29 -10.92 -4.71
N HIS A 195 11.62 -11.81 -3.77
CA HIS A 195 12.09 -11.47 -2.42
C HIS A 195 13.21 -12.44 -1.95
N PRO A 196 14.29 -12.64 -2.74
CA PRO A 196 15.32 -13.63 -2.45
C PRO A 196 16.02 -13.41 -1.10
N LYS A 197 16.36 -12.16 -0.76
CA LYS A 197 17.02 -11.81 0.50
C LYS A 197 16.13 -12.09 1.69
N TRP A 198 14.86 -11.70 1.60
CA TRP A 198 13.88 -11.98 2.67
C TRP A 198 13.66 -13.47 2.90
N LEU A 199 13.56 -14.26 1.82
CA LEU A 199 13.44 -15.71 1.95
C LEU A 199 14.64 -16.30 2.71
N LYS A 200 15.86 -15.88 2.34
CA LYS A 200 17.10 -16.32 2.99
C LYS A 200 17.12 -15.94 4.48
N GLU A 201 16.79 -14.69 4.82
CA GLU A 201 16.74 -14.20 6.20
C GLU A 201 15.71 -15.00 7.04
N MET A 202 14.52 -15.26 6.50
CA MET A 202 13.50 -16.03 7.22
C MET A 202 13.87 -17.51 7.39
N GLU A 203 14.63 -18.09 6.45
CA GLU A 203 15.19 -19.45 6.55
C GLU A 203 16.27 -19.52 7.63
N GLU A 204 17.21 -18.57 7.63
CA GLU A 204 18.30 -18.49 8.62
C GLU A 204 17.78 -18.23 10.04
N GLU A 205 16.75 -17.39 10.18
CA GLU A 205 16.14 -17.09 11.47
C GLU A 205 15.12 -18.14 11.95
N GLY A 206 14.78 -19.13 11.12
CA GLY A 206 13.78 -20.15 11.44
C GLY A 206 12.36 -19.60 11.62
N LYS A 207 12.06 -18.43 11.02
CA LYS A 207 10.78 -17.73 11.17
C LYS A 207 9.76 -18.05 10.07
N LEU A 208 10.13 -18.86 9.08
CA LEU A 208 9.20 -19.28 8.03
C LEU A 208 8.00 -20.03 8.61
N VAL A 209 6.81 -19.58 8.23
CA VAL A 209 5.56 -20.30 8.49
C VAL A 209 5.16 -21.01 7.19
N VAL A 210 5.24 -22.33 7.19
CA VAL A 210 4.94 -23.18 6.03
C VAL A 210 3.61 -23.90 6.23
N PHE A 211 2.73 -23.82 5.23
CA PHE A 211 1.42 -24.45 5.28
C PHE A 211 1.54 -25.97 5.26
N GLY A 212 1.03 -26.60 6.32
CA GLY A 212 0.98 -28.06 6.45
C GLY A 212 2.24 -28.70 7.05
N GLU A 213 3.17 -27.90 7.58
CA GLU A 213 4.26 -28.35 8.43
C GLU A 213 4.00 -27.84 9.86
N GLU A 214 4.04 -28.72 10.86
CA GLU A 214 4.10 -28.26 12.25
C GLU A 214 5.45 -27.57 12.48
N LYS A 215 5.46 -26.47 13.23
CA LYS A 215 6.71 -25.83 13.66
C LYS A 215 7.58 -26.91 14.29
N THR A 216 8.65 -27.31 13.62
CA THR A 216 9.68 -28.12 14.26
C THR A 216 10.23 -27.25 15.37
N ASN A 217 9.80 -27.50 16.61
CA ASN A 217 10.49 -27.01 17.79
C ASN A 217 11.91 -27.57 17.66
N ALA A 218 12.82 -26.77 17.13
CA ALA A 218 14.25 -26.98 17.30
C ALA A 218 14.49 -26.81 18.79
N GLY A 219 14.35 -27.93 19.50
CA GLY A 219 14.69 -28.03 20.90
C GLY A 219 16.10 -27.49 21.08
N HIS A 220 16.23 -26.52 21.98
CA HIS A 220 17.49 -26.33 22.67
C HIS A 220 17.76 -27.65 23.42
N GLY A 221 18.56 -28.50 22.77
CA GLY A 221 19.11 -29.72 23.34
C GLY A 221 20.58 -29.47 23.64
N HIS A 222 20.88 -29.43 24.94
CA HIS A 222 22.17 -29.30 25.64
C HIS A 222 22.69 -27.89 25.88
#